data_AF-A0A6I6UQA8-F1
#
_entry.id   AF-A0A6I6UQA8-F1
#
_cell.length_a   1.000
_cell.length_b   1.000
_cell.length_c   1.000
_cell.angle_alpha   90.00
_cell.angle_beta   90.00
_cell.angle_gamma   90.00
#
_symmetry.space_group_name_H-M   'P 1'
#
loop_
_entity.id
_entity.type
_entity.pdbx_description
1 polymer ?
#
loop_
_entity_poly.entity_id
_entity_poly.type
_entity_poly.pdbx_seq_one_letter_code
_entity_poly.pdbx_strand_id
1 'polypeptide(L)' 'MLTALLNRQVFTTIHYSREELRGLRKRGASFICPHCSSPLTMKIGSRNVPHFAHISHADCELVRGRPRNIY' A
#
# COMPACT_ATOMS: atom_id res chain seq x y z
N MET A 1 3.87 2.11 -3.00
CA MET A 1 4.88 1.58 -2.07
C MET A 1 4.75 0.06 -2.03
N LEU A 2 5.85 -0.71 -2.05
CA LEU A 2 5.78 -2.19 -2.07
C LEU A 2 5.67 -2.82 -0.67
N THR A 3 6.00 -2.04 0.37
CA THR A 3 5.96 -2.48 1.77
C THR A 3 4.94 -1.67 2.58
N ALA A 4 4.41 -2.29 3.63
CA ALA A 4 3.56 -1.68 4.65
C ALA A 4 3.76 -2.40 5.99
N LEU A 5 3.21 -1.86 7.07
CA LEU A 5 3.06 -2.59 8.34
C LEU A 5 1.71 -3.28 8.39
N LEU A 6 1.70 -4.57 8.71
CA LEU A 6 0.53 -5.37 9.06
C LEU A 6 0.77 -5.94 10.45
N ASN A 7 -0.11 -5.66 11.41
CA ASN A 7 0.06 -6.08 12.81
C ASN A 7 1.45 -5.71 13.39
N ARG A 8 1.95 -4.51 13.06
CA ARG A 8 3.28 -3.98 13.45
C ARG A 8 4.48 -4.73 12.86
N GLN A 9 4.27 -5.66 11.92
CA GLN A 9 5.33 -6.34 11.18
C GLN A 9 5.40 -5.84 9.74
N VAL A 10 6.60 -5.82 9.16
CA VAL A 10 6.80 -5.45 7.76
C VAL A 10 6.18 -6.52 6.86
N PHE A 11 5.33 -6.06 5.96
CA PHE A 11 4.63 -6.88 4.99
C PHE A 11 4.92 -6.37 3.57
N THR A 12 5.13 -7.29 2.63
CA THR A 12 5.37 -7.01 1.21
C THR A 12 4.46 -7.85 0.33
N THR A 13 4.00 -7.29 -0.78
CA THR A 13 3.12 -7.97 -1.72
C THR A 13 3.83 -8.95 -2.66
N ILE A 14 5.16 -8.82 -2.81
CA ILE A 14 5.93 -9.52 -3.84
C ILE A 14 5.98 -11.05 -3.68
N HIS A 15 5.75 -11.55 -2.47
CA HIS A 15 5.78 -12.98 -2.16
C HIS A 15 4.40 -13.64 -2.16
N TYR A 16 3.35 -12.93 -2.59
CA TYR A 16 1.97 -13.41 -2.56
C TYR A 16 1.32 -13.34 -3.94
N SER A 17 0.48 -14.33 -4.23
CA SER A 17 -0.43 -14.32 -5.37
C SER A 17 -1.53 -13.26 -5.21
N ARG A 18 -2.19 -12.90 -6.31
CA ARG A 18 -3.30 -11.93 -6.28
C ARG A 18 -4.49 -12.48 -5.48
N GLU A 19 -4.69 -13.78 -5.51
CA GLU A 19 -5.76 -14.50 -4.82
C GLU A 19 -5.54 -14.44 -3.30
N GLU A 20 -4.32 -14.69 -2.82
CA GLU A 20 -3.96 -14.56 -1.40
C GLU A 20 -4.11 -13.11 -0.92
N LEU A 21 -3.64 -12.13 -1.69
CA LEU A 21 -3.79 -10.71 -1.37
C LEU A 21 -5.25 -10.28 -1.34
N ARG A 22 -6.09 -10.79 -2.25
CA ARG A 22 -7.55 -10.58 -2.22
C ARG A 22 -8.17 -11.19 -0.97
N GLY A 23 -7.72 -12.38 -0.58
CA GLY A 23 -8.13 -13.05 0.66
C GLY A 23 -7.77 -12.24 1.92
N LEU A 24 -6.56 -11.68 1.97
CA LEU A 24 -6.12 -10.78 3.05
C LEU A 24 -7.00 -9.53 3.12
N ARG A 25 -7.26 -8.88 1.97
CA ARG A 25 -8.13 -7.71 1.91
C ARG A 25 -9.56 -8.00 2.37
N LYS A 26 -10.13 -9.15 1.94
CA LYS A 26 -11.48 -9.58 2.36
C LYS A 26 -11.58 -9.84 3.86
N ARG A 27 -10.49 -10.27 4.49
CA ARG A 27 -10.40 -10.47 5.95
C ARG A 27 -10.26 -9.16 6.75
N GLY A 28 -10.28 -7.99 6.09
CA GLY A 28 -10.20 -6.69 6.76
C GLY A 28 -8.79 -6.33 7.24
N ALA A 29 -7.75 -6.89 6.61
CA ALA A 29 -6.37 -6.55 6.94
C ALA A 29 -6.13 -5.03 6.81
N SER A 30 -5.61 -4.43 7.88
CA SER A 30 -5.30 -3.00 7.96
C SER A 30 -3.80 -2.79 7.76
N PHE A 31 -3.45 -1.92 6.83
CA PHE A 31 -2.06 -1.65 6.47
C PHE A 31 -1.69 -0.22 6.86
N ILE A 32 -0.51 -0.05 7.44
CA ILE A 32 0.00 1.24 7.92
C ILE A 32 1.30 1.57 7.19
N CYS A 33 1.49 2.84 6.85
CA CYS A 33 2.74 3.32 6.30
C CYS A 33 3.83 3.31 7.38
N PRO A 34 4.98 2.65 7.16
CA PRO A 34 6.06 2.62 8.16
C PRO A 34 6.76 3.98 8.33
N HIS A 35 6.54 4.95 7.43
CA HIS A 35 7.20 6.25 7.49
C HIS A 35 6.37 7.34 8.17
N CYS A 36 5.06 7.36 7.92
CA CYS A 36 4.18 8.42 8.43
C CYS A 36 3.02 7.90 9.28
N SER A 37 2.99 6.59 9.57
CA SER A 37 1.93 5.94 10.36
C SER A 37 0.51 6.10 9.81
N SER A 38 0.35 6.59 8.58
CA SER A 38 -0.95 6.79 7.95
C SER A 38 -1.53 5.49 7.39
N PRO A 39 -2.87 5.33 7.36
CA PRO A 39 -3.52 4.18 6.74
C PRO A 39 -3.21 4.06 5.24
N LEU A 40 -3.00 2.82 4.81
CA LEU A 40 -2.75 2.45 3.43
C LEU A 40 -3.86 1.54 2.89
N THR A 41 -4.14 1.66 1.60
CA THR A 41 -4.95 0.72 0.83
C THR A 41 -4.07 -0.16 -0.05
N MET A 42 -4.38 -1.45 -0.12
CA MET A 42 -3.73 -2.40 -1.02
C MET A 42 -4.42 -2.39 -2.38
N LYS A 43 -3.70 -1.93 -3.41
CA LYS A 43 -4.15 -1.92 -4.81
C LYS A 43 -3.70 -3.22 -5.49
N ILE A 44 -4.66 -4.02 -5.91
CA ILE A 44 -4.45 -5.30 -6.60
C ILE A 44 -4.95 -5.16 -8.03
N GLY A 45 -4.12 -4.58 -8.90
CA GLY A 45 -4.41 -4.45 -10.33
C GLY A 45 -4.16 -5.75 -11.10
N SER A 46 -4.75 -5.87 -12.28
CA SER A 46 -4.49 -6.98 -13.21
C SER A 46 -3.16 -6.83 -13.95
N ARG A 47 -2.77 -5.60 -14.30
CA ARG A 47 -1.54 -5.30 -15.04
C ARG A 47 -0.36 -4.93 -14.15
N ASN A 48 -0.59 -4.08 -13.14
CA ASN A 48 0.47 -3.57 -12.28
C ASN A 48 0.78 -4.53 -11.13
N VAL A 49 2.02 -4.47 -10.64
CA VAL A 49 2.44 -5.14 -9.41
C VAL A 49 1.55 -4.65 -8.25
N PRO A 50 0.94 -5.56 -7.46
CA PRO A 50 0.18 -5.17 -6.30
C PRO A 50 1.02 -4.31 -5.35
N HIS A 51 0.47 -3.21 -4.86
CA HIS A 51 1.21 -2.26 -4.05
C HIS A 51 0.29 -1.54 -3.07
N PHE A 52 0.89 -0.86 -2.10
CA PHE A 52 0.20 -0.01 -1.16
C PHE A 52 0.18 1.45 -1.61
N ALA A 53 -0.95 2.10 -1.40
CA ALA A 53 -1.19 3.52 -1.66
C ALA A 53 -1.82 4.17 -0.43
N HIS A 54 -1.51 5.45 -0.17
CA HIS A 54 -2.19 6.21 0.87
C HIS A 54 -3.66 6.42 0.51
N ILE A 55 -4.54 6.39 1.52
CA ILE A 55 -5.99 6.59 1.33
C ILE A 55 -6.32 8.07 1.13
N SER A 56 -5.59 8.97 1.80
CA SER A 56 -5.76 10.43 1.73
C SER A 56 -4.50 11.12 1.19
N HIS A 57 -4.55 12.46 1.06
CA HIS A 57 -3.37 13.32 0.94
C HIS A 57 -2.55 13.27 2.24
N ALA A 58 -2.02 12.09 2.55
CA ALA A 58 -1.16 11.89 3.70
C ALA A 58 0.08 12.77 3.50
N ASP A 59 0.44 13.49 4.56
CA ASP A 59 1.69 14.22 4.62
C ASP A 59 2.84 13.22 4.81
N CYS A 60 3.19 12.55 3.71
CA CYS A 60 4.20 11.51 3.66
C CYS A 60 5.32 11.97 2.73
N GLU A 61 6.54 12.03 3.23
CA GLU A 61 7.72 12.47 2.46
C GLU A 61 7.92 11.65 1.18
N LEU A 62 7.57 10.35 1.21
CA LEU A 62 7.62 9.48 0.03
C LEU A 62 6.58 9.81 -1.05
N VAL A 63 5.50 10.51 -0.69
CA VAL A 63 4.46 10.97 -1.64
C VAL A 63 4.78 12.37 -2.15
N ARG A 64 5.41 13.22 -1.33
CA ARG A 64 5.79 14.59 -1.70
C ARG A 64 6.75 14.66 -2.90
N GLY A 65 7.47 13.58 -3.23
CA GLY A 65 8.45 13.52 -4.31
C GLY A 65 7.93 13.32 -5.75
N ARG A 66 6.61 13.25 -5.99
CA ARG A 66 6.07 13.29 -7.37
C ARG A 66 5.31 14.60 -7.60
N PRO A 67 5.88 15.60 -8.31
CA PRO A 67 5.03 16.61 -8.92
C PRO A 67 4.05 15.88 -9.83
N ARG A 68 2.74 16.06 -9.58
CA ARG A 68 1.73 15.67 -10.56
C ARG A 68 2.01 16.54 -11.77
N ASN A 69 2.58 15.98 -12.85
CA ASN A 69 2.64 16.67 -14.12
C ASN A 69 1.20 16.96 -14.53
N ILE A 70 0.83 18.24 -14.50
CA ILE A 70 -0.40 18.77 -15.06
C ILE A 70 0.04 19.43 -16.37
N TYR A 71 -0.11 18.70 -17.49
CA TYR A 71 -0.10 19.24 -18.84
C TYR A 71 -1.27 18.59 -19.58
#